data_AF-A0AAV4I343-F1
#
_entry.id   AF-A0AAV4I343-F1
#
_cell.length_a   1.000
_cell.length_b   1.000
_cell.length_c   1.000
_cell.angle_alpha   90.00
_cell.angle_beta   90.00
_cell.angle_gamma   90.00
#
_symmetry.space_group_name_H-M   'P 1'
#
loop_
_entity.id
_entity.type
_entity.pdbx_description
1 polymer ?
#
loop_
_entity_poly.entity_id
_entity_poly.type
_entity_poly.pdbx_seq_one_letter_code
_entity_poly.pdbx_strand_id
1 'polypeptide(L)'
;MAMTCEGCSAAAKKVMGKLTGVSKVETDVEKKLVYVTSTLPPDQLLEQLKKTGKEVAYNGIKGTRTGSNMDTAGGIERILEK
;
A
#
# COMPACT_ATOMS: atom_id res chain seq x y z
N MET A 1 2.24 9.30 -25.59
CA MET A 1 1.87 7.99 -25.03
C MET A 1 1.50 8.15 -23.56
N ALA A 2 0.23 8.00 -23.22
CA ALA A 2 -0.23 8.02 -21.84
C ALA A 2 0.21 6.73 -21.15
N MET A 3 1.41 6.74 -20.56
CA MET A 3 1.88 5.69 -19.64
C MET A 3 1.15 5.84 -18.30
N THR A 4 -0.17 5.72 -18.31
CA THR A 4 -1.00 5.84 -17.11
C THR A 4 -1.31 4.45 -16.56
N CYS A 5 -0.45 4.02 -15.64
CA CYS A 5 -0.80 3.48 -14.32
C CYS A 5 -1.62 2.16 -14.19
N GLU A 6 -2.17 1.55 -15.25
CA GLU A 6 -2.88 0.26 -15.12
C GLU A 6 -1.91 -0.90 -14.80
N GLY A 7 -0.74 -0.92 -15.43
CA GLY A 7 0.30 -1.91 -15.10
C GLY A 7 0.87 -1.73 -13.69
N CYS A 8 0.86 -0.50 -13.18
CA CYS A 8 1.37 -0.13 -11.86
C CYS A 8 0.50 -0.72 -10.74
N SER A 9 -0.80 -0.45 -10.82
CA SER A 9 -1.81 -0.98 -9.90
C SER A 9 -1.93 -2.51 -9.98
N ALA A 10 -1.80 -3.10 -11.17
CA ALA A 10 -1.77 -4.55 -11.34
C ALA A 10 -0.53 -5.20 -10.68
N ALA A 11 0.65 -4.60 -10.82
CA ALA A 11 1.88 -5.09 -10.18
C ALA A 11 1.77 -5.06 -8.64
N ALA A 12 1.28 -3.95 -8.08
CA ALA A 12 1.01 -3.82 -6.65
C ALA A 12 0.03 -4.90 -6.16
N LYS A 13 -1.12 -5.07 -6.83
CA LYS A 13 -2.08 -6.14 -6.50
C LYS A 13 -1.46 -7.53 -6.60
N LYS A 14 -0.59 -7.78 -7.60
CA LYS A 14 0.05 -9.09 -7.80
C LYS A 14 1.06 -9.43 -6.70
N VAL A 15 1.86 -8.49 -6.21
CA VAL A 15 2.78 -8.74 -5.09
C VAL A 15 2.07 -8.78 -3.75
N MET A 16 1.07 -7.93 -3.55
CA MET A 16 0.23 -7.92 -2.35
C MET A 16 -0.61 -9.20 -2.26
N GLY A 17 -1.12 -9.71 -3.38
CA GLY A 17 -1.86 -10.97 -3.42
C GLY A 17 -1.03 -12.23 -3.11
N LYS A 18 0.30 -12.11 -3.10
CA LYS A 18 1.19 -13.18 -2.61
C LYS A 18 1.30 -13.20 -1.08
N LEU A 19 0.93 -12.12 -0.40
CA LEU A 19 0.96 -12.03 1.05
C LEU A 19 -0.34 -12.59 1.65
N THR A 20 -0.22 -13.62 2.48
CA THR A 20 -1.32 -14.13 3.30
C THR A 20 -1.56 -13.17 4.47
N GLY A 21 -2.49 -12.23 4.29
CA GLY A 21 -2.84 -11.21 5.28
C GLY A 21 -3.38 -9.91 4.68
N VAL A 22 -3.34 -9.76 3.35
CA VAL A 22 -3.99 -8.68 2.63
C VAL A 22 -5.47 -9.01 2.42
N SER A 23 -6.35 -8.21 3.00
CA SER A 23 -7.80 -8.34 2.85
C SER A 23 -8.32 -7.56 1.63
N LYS A 24 -7.78 -6.37 1.36
CA LYS A 24 -8.24 -5.52 0.26
C LYS A 24 -7.11 -4.65 -0.27
N VAL A 25 -7.07 -4.43 -1.59
CA VAL A 25 -6.16 -3.49 -2.24
C VAL A 25 -6.96 -2.60 -3.18
N GLU A 26 -7.01 -1.32 -2.88
CA GLU A 26 -7.66 -0.28 -3.69
C GLU A 26 -6.58 0.63 -4.27
N THR A 27 -6.77 1.11 -5.49
CA THR A 27 -5.78 1.96 -6.17
C THR A 27 -6.51 3.14 -6.77
N ASP A 28 -6.11 4.33 -6.36
CA ASP A 28 -6.68 5.61 -6.74
C ASP A 28 -5.73 6.23 -7.78
N VAL A 29 -6.06 6.03 -9.06
CA VAL A 29 -5.23 6.47 -10.20
C VAL A 29 -5.19 7.99 -10.29
N GLU A 30 -6.27 8.67 -9.92
CA GLU A 30 -6.35 10.14 -9.91
C GLU A 30 -5.35 10.74 -8.93
N LYS A 31 -5.24 10.17 -7.73
CA LYS A 31 -4.31 10.63 -6.69
C LYS A 31 -2.97 9.89 -6.69
N LYS A 32 -2.82 8.86 -7.52
CA LYS A 32 -1.67 7.93 -7.55
C LYS A 32 -1.43 7.25 -6.20
N LEU A 33 -2.50 6.93 -5.47
CA LEU A 33 -2.42 6.32 -4.14
C LEU A 33 -2.87 4.86 -4.18
N VAL A 34 -2.19 4.02 -3.39
CA VAL A 34 -2.57 2.63 -3.15
C VAL A 34 -3.02 2.52 -1.70
N TYR A 35 -4.22 2.01 -1.50
CA TYR A 35 -4.80 1.71 -0.20
C TYR A 35 -4.78 0.21 0.03
N VAL A 36 -4.01 -0.23 1.01
CA VAL A 36 -3.92 -1.65 1.35
C VAL A 36 -4.58 -1.86 2.71
N THR A 37 -5.55 -2.75 2.76
CA THR A 37 -6.16 -3.22 4.01
C THR A 37 -5.55 -4.58 4.30
N SER A 38 -4.69 -4.63 5.30
CA SER A 38 -4.04 -5.86 5.74
C SER A 38 -3.99 -5.91 7.26
N THR A 39 -3.86 -7.11 7.80
CA THR A 39 -3.50 -7.30 9.22
C THR A 39 -1.99 -7.36 9.41
N LEU A 40 -1.22 -7.12 8.34
CA LEU A 40 0.24 -7.16 8.31
C LEU A 40 0.80 -5.76 8.64
N PRO A 41 2.07 -5.68 9.06
CA PRO A 41 2.71 -4.40 9.29
C PRO A 41 3.08 -3.69 7.97
N PRO A 42 3.11 -2.34 7.96
CA PRO A 42 3.43 -1.54 6.77
C PRO A 42 4.82 -1.81 6.21
N ASP A 43 5.75 -2.18 7.06
CA ASP A 43 7.13 -2.47 6.66
C ASP A 43 7.20 -3.65 5.67
N GLN A 44 6.43 -4.71 5.94
CA GLN A 44 6.29 -5.86 5.04
C GLN A 44 5.66 -5.46 3.70
N LEU A 45 4.64 -4.62 3.73
CA LEU A 45 3.99 -4.16 2.51
C LEU A 45 4.93 -3.30 1.65
N LEU A 46 5.66 -2.38 2.28
CA LEU A 46 6.67 -1.56 1.62
C LEU A 46 7.77 -2.42 1.01
N GLU A 47 8.25 -3.44 1.70
CA GLU A 47 9.28 -4.34 1.18
C GLU A 47 8.81 -5.12 -0.05
N GLN A 48 7.56 -5.61 -0.04
CA GLN A 48 6.99 -6.27 -1.22
C GLN A 48 6.77 -5.31 -2.38
N LEU A 49 6.34 -4.08 -2.11
CA LEU A 49 6.18 -3.09 -3.17
C LEU A 49 7.53 -2.62 -3.71
N LYS A 50 8.58 -2.52 -2.89
CA LYS A 50 9.95 -2.27 -3.38
C LYS A 50 10.41 -3.33 -4.38
N LYS A 51 9.98 -4.59 -4.24
CA LYS A 51 10.28 -5.68 -5.20
C LYS A 51 9.63 -5.46 -6.58
N THR A 52 8.62 -4.60 -6.68
CA THR A 52 8.04 -4.20 -7.96
C THR A 52 8.91 -3.18 -8.71
N GLY A 53 10.01 -2.72 -8.11
CA GLY A 53 10.91 -1.72 -8.69
C GLY A 53 10.35 -0.30 -8.64
N LYS A 54 9.36 -0.05 -7.79
CA LYS A 54 8.65 1.22 -7.68
C LYS A 54 9.01 1.94 -6.40
N GLU A 55 9.12 3.27 -6.49
CA GLU A 55 9.31 4.10 -5.31
C GLU A 55 7.99 4.16 -4.54
N VAL A 56 8.00 3.55 -3.36
CA VAL A 56 6.85 3.53 -2.45
C VAL A 56 7.14 4.34 -1.21
N ALA A 57 6.19 5.20 -0.86
CA ALA A 57 6.24 6.01 0.35
C ALA A 57 4.98 5.75 1.19
N TYR A 58 5.19 5.41 2.46
CA TYR A 58 4.09 5.25 3.40
C TYR A 58 3.61 6.61 3.89
N ASN A 59 2.35 6.94 3.61
CA ASN A 59 1.70 8.21 3.95
C ASN A 59 0.83 8.12 5.21
N GLY A 60 0.94 7.02 5.97
CA GLY A 60 0.23 6.83 7.24
C GLY A 60 -1.09 6.06 7.14
N ILE A 61 -1.48 5.44 8.25
CA ILE A 61 -2.77 4.76 8.42
C ILE A 61 -3.92 5.77 8.48
N LYS A 62 -5.09 5.40 7.94
CA LYS A 62 -6.37 6.07 8.23
C LYS A 62 -6.96 5.49 9.52
N GLY A 63 -6.26 5.69 10.65
CA GLY A 63 -6.71 5.26 11.99
C GLY A 63 -7.16 6.46 12.81
N THR A 64 -8.24 6.30 13.57
CA THR A 64 -8.72 7.28 14.55
C THR A 64 -7.61 7.57 15.58
N ARG A 65 -7.37 8.86 15.79
CA ARG A 65 -6.26 9.46 16.54
C ARG A 65 -6.13 8.91 17.96
N THR A 66 -4.95 8.39 18.33
CA THR A 66 -4.30 8.62 19.64
C THR A 66 -2.78 8.45 19.47
N GLY A 67 -1.99 9.26 20.17
CA GLY A 67 -0.63 9.65 19.77
C GLY A 67 0.51 8.64 19.90
N SER A 68 1.62 9.01 19.28
CA SER A 68 3.01 8.75 19.69
C SER A 68 3.38 7.36 20.22
N ASN A 69 3.03 6.27 19.55
CA ASN A 69 3.89 5.09 19.43
C ASN A 69 3.40 4.18 18.29
N MET A 70 4.34 3.47 17.68
CA MET A 70 4.15 2.67 16.47
C MET A 70 3.53 1.30 16.81
N ASP A 71 2.30 1.28 17.34
CA ASP A 71 1.64 0.05 17.77
C ASP A 71 0.65 -0.45 16.70
N THR A 72 1.05 -1.54 16.05
CA THR A 72 0.42 -2.18 14.90
C THR A 72 -0.95 -2.77 15.25
N ALA A 73 -2.02 -2.40 14.54
CA ALA A 73 -3.17 -3.28 14.30
C ALA A 73 -4.15 -2.69 13.24
N GLY A 74 -4.12 -3.24 12.03
CA GLY A 74 -5.28 -3.30 11.13
C GLY A 74 -5.85 -1.97 10.62
N GLY A 75 -5.01 -1.02 10.22
CA GLY A 75 -5.45 0.20 9.54
C GLY A 75 -5.47 0.04 8.01
N ILE A 76 -6.25 0.87 7.31
CA ILE A 76 -6.07 1.03 5.86
C ILE A 76 -4.76 1.81 5.66
N GLU A 77 -3.77 1.15 5.11
CA GLU A 77 -2.42 1.65 4.88
C GLU A 77 -2.37 2.42 3.57
N ARG A 78 -1.94 3.68 3.62
CA ARG A 78 -1.82 4.55 2.45
C ARG A 78 -0.39 4.51 1.94
N ILE A 79 -0.20 4.02 0.73
CA ILE A 79 1.09 3.92 0.08
C ILE A 79 1.03 4.73 -1.22
N LEU A 80 1.91 5.73 -1.35
CA LEU A 80 2.07 6.48 -2.59
C LEU A 80 3.01 5.70 -3.50
N GLU A 81 2.57 5.45 -4.74
CA GLU A 81 3.41 4.86 -5.78
C GLU A 81 3.76 5.98 -6.77
N LYS A 82 5.02 6.42 -6.79
CA LYS A 82 5.47 7.52 -7.66
C LYS A 82 5.73 7.07 -9.10
#